data_AF-A0A7X5ID18-F1
#
_entry.id   AF-A0A7X5ID18-F1
#
_cell.length_a   1.000
_cell.length_b   1.000
_cell.length_c   1.000
_cell.angle_alpha   90.00
_cell.angle_beta   90.00
_cell.angle_gamma   90.00
#
_symmetry.space_group_name_H-M   'P 1'
#
loop_
_entity.id
_entity.type
_entity.pdbx_description
1 polymer ?
#
loop_
_entity_poly.entity_id
_entity_poly.type
_entity_poly.pdbx_seq_one_letter_code
_entity_poly.pdbx_strand_id
1 'polypeptide(L)'
;MDMKSQYHELLERTKKFRWNTINIENLINAYKNFYILLCNTKNDIIIHLDKTKELNQKQILETVFNKIFDLTTVQYSNFRCFQKPSILHHNIYEACLFTTLCMFLHNTTRIAGKSLREFVYNNSDRNYNDKNSESFCPPESYSDILLNEESTLRKSRHRLLSNRLVYNPSTEWSAMSKDSEYEWSLYTGLEVMDTRLQDTFKRVKNLYNDIQNVLKDEKYKGNLENVYKAYKRFSSKLQKLKYENYLELQKEILFHHICDNDTYFGINIYRFEKESKLYIMINEIKCLLQCKNEAEEENVLKKSILLERIHFPKVYNDFYSLSNIEYCINSFFYFQDFIVISACLIIDELVEKGYFKQNWEQFFLNTINEMTKSVFYDPNEIDFTVSSDSQEEFMKLLSLSVRRLIFQKTGILIKQ
;
A
#
# COMPACT_ATOMS: atom_id res chain seq x y z
N MET A 1 -27.24 -20.96 -16.13
CA MET A 1 -26.79 -21.28 -14.75
C MET A 1 -27.74 -20.60 -13.79
N ASP A 2 -28.18 -21.26 -12.72
CA ASP A 2 -28.99 -20.60 -11.69
C ASP A 2 -28.11 -19.65 -10.84
N MET A 3 -28.74 -18.65 -10.20
CA MET A 3 -28.02 -17.63 -9.41
C MET A 3 -27.32 -18.19 -8.17
N LYS A 4 -27.81 -19.30 -7.61
CA LYS A 4 -27.20 -19.95 -6.45
C LYS A 4 -25.86 -20.59 -6.84
N SER A 5 -25.81 -21.20 -8.01
CA SER A 5 -24.61 -21.76 -8.63
C SER A 5 -23.59 -20.68 -8.96
N GLN A 6 -24.01 -19.54 -9.54
CA GLN A 6 -23.08 -18.43 -9.84
C GLN A 6 -22.51 -17.77 -8.59
N TYR A 7 -23.33 -17.58 -7.55
CA TYR A 7 -22.86 -17.04 -6.27
C TYR A 7 -21.87 -17.99 -5.59
N HIS A 8 -22.11 -19.30 -5.66
CA HIS A 8 -21.15 -20.30 -5.16
C HIS A 8 -19.84 -20.29 -5.95
N GLU A 9 -19.89 -20.19 -7.27
CA GLU A 9 -18.69 -20.05 -8.11
C GLU A 9 -17.88 -18.81 -7.74
N LEU A 10 -18.55 -17.69 -7.46
CA LEU A 10 -17.90 -16.45 -7.00
C LEU A 10 -17.15 -16.67 -5.68
N LEU A 11 -17.75 -17.36 -4.72
CA LEU A 11 -17.09 -17.71 -3.45
C LEU A 11 -15.88 -18.63 -3.68
N GLU A 12 -16.01 -19.65 -4.52
CA GLU A 12 -14.90 -20.55 -4.85
C GLU A 12 -13.74 -19.81 -5.54
N ARG A 13 -14.02 -18.79 -6.35
CA ARG A 13 -12.97 -17.94 -6.95
C ARG A 13 -12.11 -17.20 -5.92
N THR A 14 -12.61 -16.93 -4.71
CA THR A 14 -11.79 -16.31 -3.65
C THR A 14 -10.58 -17.16 -3.28
N LYS A 15 -10.64 -18.48 -3.48
CA LYS A 15 -9.53 -19.43 -3.22
C LYS A 15 -8.41 -19.35 -4.26
N LYS A 16 -8.65 -18.65 -5.38
CA LYS A 16 -7.61 -18.34 -6.39
C LYS A 16 -6.76 -17.12 -6.02
N PHE A 17 -6.96 -16.59 -4.82
CA PHE A 17 -6.20 -15.48 -4.28
C PHE A 17 -5.60 -15.86 -2.92
N ARG A 18 -4.43 -15.30 -2.62
CA ARG A 18 -3.71 -15.43 -1.34
C ARG A 18 -4.34 -14.61 -0.19
N TRP A 19 -5.65 -14.36 -0.27
CA TRP A 19 -6.39 -13.61 0.72
C TRP A 19 -6.66 -14.43 1.99
N ASN A 20 -7.09 -13.75 3.05
CA ASN A 20 -7.77 -14.43 4.15
C ASN A 20 -9.19 -14.79 3.68
N THR A 21 -9.33 -15.99 3.12
CA THR A 21 -10.58 -16.48 2.52
C THR A 21 -11.76 -16.38 3.49
N ILE A 22 -11.57 -16.70 4.78
CA ILE A 22 -12.62 -16.62 5.79
C ILE A 22 -13.15 -15.18 5.90
N ASN A 23 -12.26 -14.19 6.00
CA ASN A 23 -12.66 -12.79 6.11
C ASN A 23 -13.38 -12.30 4.83
N ILE A 24 -12.88 -12.68 3.65
CA ILE A 24 -13.49 -12.29 2.37
C ILE A 24 -14.86 -12.94 2.19
N GLU A 25 -15.01 -14.23 2.48
CA GLU A 25 -16.30 -14.92 2.40
C GLU A 25 -17.31 -14.33 3.40
N ASN A 26 -16.88 -13.99 4.62
CA ASN A 26 -17.73 -13.30 5.59
C ASN A 26 -18.19 -11.93 5.08
N LEU A 27 -17.31 -11.16 4.45
CA LEU A 27 -17.66 -9.88 3.82
C LEU A 27 -18.64 -10.08 2.66
N ILE A 28 -18.38 -11.03 1.77
CA ILE A 28 -19.27 -11.34 0.64
C ILE A 28 -20.66 -11.73 1.13
N ASN A 29 -20.74 -12.56 2.16
CA ASN A 29 -22.01 -12.97 2.77
C ASN A 29 -22.72 -11.83 3.49
N ALA A 30 -21.99 -10.94 4.17
CA ALA A 30 -22.57 -9.75 4.80
C ALA A 30 -23.20 -8.80 3.76
N TYR A 31 -22.65 -8.74 2.55
CA TYR A 31 -23.13 -7.91 1.44
C TYR A 31 -23.69 -8.74 0.28
N LYS A 32 -24.35 -9.86 0.60
CA LYS A 32 -24.84 -10.85 -0.37
C LYS A 32 -25.60 -10.25 -1.55
N ASN A 33 -26.50 -9.29 -1.31
CA ASN A 33 -27.29 -8.67 -2.37
C ASN A 33 -26.43 -7.95 -3.41
N PHE A 34 -25.39 -7.24 -2.98
CA PHE A 34 -24.45 -6.59 -3.89
C PHE A 34 -23.70 -7.63 -4.72
N TYR A 35 -23.21 -8.72 -4.11
CA TYR A 35 -22.48 -9.75 -4.84
C TYR A 35 -23.35 -10.60 -5.77
N ILE A 36 -24.66 -10.71 -5.50
CA ILE A 36 -25.64 -11.25 -6.46
C ILE A 36 -25.77 -10.32 -7.68
N LEU A 37 -25.88 -9.00 -7.46
CA LEU A 37 -25.89 -8.02 -8.56
C LEU A 37 -24.56 -8.01 -9.34
N LEU A 38 -23.45 -8.23 -8.65
CA LEU A 38 -22.14 -8.38 -9.27
C LEU A 38 -22.11 -9.60 -10.20
N CYS A 39 -22.72 -10.73 -9.81
CA CYS A 39 -22.83 -11.90 -10.69
C CYS A 39 -23.62 -11.59 -11.97
N ASN A 40 -24.71 -10.83 -11.86
CA ASN A 40 -25.47 -10.37 -13.04
C ASN A 40 -24.60 -9.46 -13.93
N THR A 41 -23.94 -8.48 -13.30
CA THR A 41 -23.06 -7.52 -14.00
C THR A 41 -21.91 -8.24 -14.71
N LYS A 42 -21.33 -9.27 -14.09
CA LYS A 42 -20.32 -10.15 -14.70
C LYS A 42 -20.86 -10.84 -15.95
N ASN A 43 -22.06 -11.40 -15.89
CA ASN A 43 -22.66 -12.05 -17.06
C ASN A 43 -22.91 -11.04 -18.18
N ASP A 44 -23.39 -9.84 -17.85
CA ASP A 44 -23.60 -8.77 -18.82
C ASP A 44 -22.29 -8.30 -19.47
N ILE A 45 -21.20 -8.23 -18.69
CA ILE A 45 -19.85 -7.98 -19.20
C ILE A 45 -19.48 -9.06 -20.21
N ILE A 46 -19.55 -10.34 -19.83
CA ILE A 46 -19.15 -11.46 -20.69
C ILE A 46 -19.97 -11.46 -21.99
N ILE A 47 -21.30 -11.32 -21.90
CA ILE A 47 -22.18 -11.25 -23.08
C ILE A 47 -21.81 -10.07 -23.98
N HIS A 48 -21.47 -8.92 -23.40
CA HIS A 48 -21.06 -7.75 -24.16
C HIS A 48 -19.70 -7.96 -24.86
N LEU A 49 -18.73 -8.55 -24.16
CA LEU A 49 -17.42 -8.87 -24.73
C LEU A 49 -17.53 -9.89 -25.87
N ASP A 50 -18.35 -10.93 -25.71
CA ASP A 50 -18.55 -11.96 -26.75
C ASP A 50 -19.22 -11.41 -28.01
N LYS A 51 -20.11 -10.41 -27.86
CA LYS A 51 -20.76 -9.73 -28.99
C LYS A 51 -19.82 -8.75 -29.70
N THR A 52 -18.83 -8.21 -28.99
CA THR A 52 -17.95 -7.15 -29.49
C THR A 52 -16.60 -7.74 -29.89
N LYS A 53 -16.52 -8.30 -31.09
CA LYS A 53 -15.40 -9.13 -31.56
C LYS A 53 -14.03 -8.43 -31.76
N GLU A 54 -13.89 -7.15 -31.39
CA GLU A 54 -12.71 -6.34 -31.72
C GLU A 54 -12.15 -5.49 -30.56
N LEU A 55 -12.55 -5.75 -29.31
CA LEU A 55 -11.98 -5.00 -28.19
C LEU A 55 -10.53 -5.43 -27.92
N ASN A 56 -9.63 -4.46 -27.80
CA ASN A 56 -8.27 -4.71 -27.32
C ASN A 56 -8.24 -4.88 -25.79
N GLN A 57 -7.12 -5.37 -25.24
CA GLN A 57 -6.99 -5.66 -23.80
C GLN A 57 -7.29 -4.44 -22.90
N LYS A 58 -6.92 -3.23 -23.34
CA LYS A 58 -7.19 -1.97 -22.64
C LYS A 58 -8.68 -1.64 -22.61
N GLN A 59 -9.36 -1.73 -23.75
CA GLN A 59 -10.80 -1.50 -23.83
C GLN A 59 -11.59 -2.54 -23.01
N ILE A 60 -11.15 -3.80 -22.99
CA ILE A 60 -11.74 -4.83 -22.13
C ILE A 60 -11.60 -4.43 -20.66
N LEU A 61 -10.39 -4.07 -20.21
CA LEU A 61 -10.13 -3.67 -18.84
C LEU A 61 -10.97 -2.45 -18.42
N GLU A 62 -10.99 -1.40 -19.25
CA GLU A 62 -11.78 -0.19 -19.02
C GLU A 62 -13.28 -0.51 -18.95
N THR A 63 -13.80 -1.35 -19.85
CA THR A 63 -15.22 -1.73 -19.87
C THR A 63 -15.62 -2.48 -18.61
N VAL A 64 -14.80 -3.45 -18.19
CA VAL A 64 -15.01 -4.25 -16.98
C VAL A 64 -14.97 -3.35 -15.76
N PHE A 65 -13.93 -2.54 -15.65
CA PHE A 65 -13.71 -1.72 -14.47
C PHE A 65 -14.76 -0.59 -14.34
N ASN A 66 -15.12 0.06 -15.46
CA ASN A 66 -16.22 1.04 -15.48
C ASN A 66 -17.54 0.46 -14.97
N LYS A 67 -17.94 -0.72 -15.46
CA LYS A 67 -19.20 -1.36 -15.04
C LYS A 67 -19.20 -1.69 -13.55
N ILE A 68 -18.07 -2.14 -13.00
CA ILE A 68 -17.94 -2.44 -11.56
C ILE A 68 -17.97 -1.15 -10.75
N PHE A 69 -17.22 -0.12 -11.17
CA PHE A 69 -17.20 1.18 -10.51
C PHE A 69 -18.59 1.83 -10.46
N ASP A 70 -19.29 1.84 -11.60
CA ASP A 70 -20.65 2.37 -11.71
C ASP A 70 -21.63 1.58 -10.83
N LEU A 71 -21.58 0.23 -10.86
CA LEU A 71 -22.39 -0.60 -9.97
C LEU A 71 -22.16 -0.24 -8.50
N THR A 72 -20.91 -0.14 -8.06
CA THR A 72 -20.58 0.14 -6.66
C THR A 72 -21.04 1.53 -6.25
N THR A 73 -20.82 2.55 -7.09
CA THR A 73 -21.21 3.94 -6.76
C THR A 73 -22.72 4.13 -6.62
N VAL A 74 -23.54 3.43 -7.42
CA VAL A 74 -25.00 3.58 -7.35
C VAL A 74 -25.63 2.77 -6.22
N GLN A 75 -24.96 1.70 -5.77
CA GLN A 75 -25.55 0.76 -4.83
C GLN A 75 -25.72 1.34 -3.42
N TYR A 76 -24.81 2.20 -2.98
CA TYR A 76 -24.81 2.74 -1.62
C TYR A 76 -24.76 4.26 -1.63
N SER A 77 -25.62 4.90 -0.83
CA SER A 77 -25.75 6.36 -0.79
C SER A 77 -24.45 7.07 -0.41
N ASN A 78 -23.62 6.45 0.44
CA ASN A 78 -22.32 6.97 0.85
C ASN A 78 -21.26 6.94 -0.24
N PHE A 79 -21.45 6.18 -1.32
CA PHE A 79 -20.51 6.13 -2.45
C PHE A 79 -20.86 7.10 -3.59
N ARG A 80 -22.02 7.76 -3.53
CA ARG A 80 -22.46 8.71 -4.56
C ARG A 80 -21.53 9.92 -4.73
N CYS A 81 -20.75 10.26 -3.70
CA CYS A 81 -19.74 11.33 -3.81
C CYS A 81 -18.61 11.01 -4.81
N PHE A 82 -18.45 9.75 -5.22
CA PHE A 82 -17.47 9.32 -6.23
C PHE A 82 -18.08 9.09 -7.62
N GLN A 83 -19.40 9.21 -7.76
CA GLN A 83 -20.11 9.04 -9.02
C GLN A 83 -19.94 10.27 -9.93
N LYS A 84 -19.96 10.07 -11.26
CA LYS A 84 -20.07 11.20 -12.20
C LYS A 84 -21.31 12.05 -11.92
N PRO A 85 -21.24 13.39 -12.03
CA PRO A 85 -20.12 14.20 -12.50
C PRO A 85 -19.22 14.76 -11.37
N SER A 86 -19.10 14.08 -10.23
CA SER A 86 -18.26 14.55 -9.11
C SER A 86 -16.83 14.85 -9.54
N ILE A 87 -16.26 15.95 -9.01
CA ILE A 87 -14.86 16.31 -9.22
C ILE A 87 -13.89 15.23 -8.72
N LEU A 88 -14.32 14.42 -7.74
CA LEU A 88 -13.53 13.33 -7.16
C LEU A 88 -13.47 12.10 -8.09
N HIS A 89 -14.40 11.99 -9.03
CA HIS A 89 -14.62 10.76 -9.79
C HIS A 89 -13.35 10.24 -10.47
N HIS A 90 -12.63 11.11 -11.19
CA HIS A 90 -11.50 10.71 -12.01
C HIS A 90 -10.35 10.14 -11.16
N ASN A 91 -9.89 10.88 -10.15
CA ASN A 91 -8.77 10.43 -9.33
C ASN A 91 -9.11 9.20 -8.47
N ILE A 92 -10.37 9.10 -8.01
CA ILE A 92 -10.86 7.92 -7.28
C ILE A 92 -10.91 6.69 -8.21
N TYR A 93 -11.39 6.86 -9.44
CA TYR A 93 -11.41 5.80 -10.44
C TYR A 93 -10.01 5.27 -10.73
N GLU A 94 -9.07 6.18 -11.07
CA GLU A 94 -7.68 5.84 -11.37
C GLU A 94 -7.00 5.14 -10.19
N ALA A 95 -7.16 5.66 -8.97
CA ALA A 95 -6.61 5.03 -7.76
C ALA A 95 -7.19 3.62 -7.51
N CYS A 96 -8.48 3.42 -7.72
CA CYS A 96 -9.13 2.12 -7.55
C CYS A 96 -8.68 1.12 -8.62
N LEU A 97 -8.55 1.55 -9.89
CA LEU A 97 -8.07 0.71 -10.98
C LEU A 97 -6.62 0.29 -10.74
N PHE A 98 -5.78 1.26 -10.42
CA PHE A 98 -4.38 1.04 -10.07
C PHE A 98 -4.26 0.02 -8.93
N THR A 99 -4.97 0.25 -7.82
CA THR A 99 -4.96 -0.65 -6.66
C THR A 99 -5.44 -2.05 -7.03
N THR A 100 -6.49 -2.15 -7.86
CA THR A 100 -7.02 -3.44 -8.30
C THR A 100 -5.97 -4.24 -9.06
N LEU A 101 -5.27 -3.63 -10.02
CA LEU A 101 -4.24 -4.32 -10.80
C LEU A 101 -3.07 -4.74 -9.91
N CYS A 102 -2.59 -3.86 -9.02
CA CYS A 102 -1.55 -4.21 -8.04
C CYS A 102 -1.99 -5.39 -7.16
N MET A 103 -3.22 -5.35 -6.66
CA MET A 103 -3.74 -6.40 -5.77
C MET A 103 -4.03 -7.71 -6.49
N PHE A 104 -4.41 -7.66 -7.75
CA PHE A 104 -4.57 -8.85 -8.57
C PHE A 104 -3.21 -9.54 -8.77
N LEU A 105 -2.19 -8.82 -9.24
CA LEU A 105 -0.85 -9.35 -9.47
C LEU A 105 -0.21 -9.89 -8.18
N HIS A 106 -0.38 -9.17 -7.07
CA HIS A 106 0.17 -9.57 -5.79
C HIS A 106 -0.48 -10.85 -5.23
N ASN A 107 -1.81 -10.92 -5.29
CA ASN A 107 -2.56 -11.95 -4.57
C ASN A 107 -2.92 -13.17 -5.43
N THR A 108 -2.95 -13.08 -6.76
CA THR A 108 -3.38 -14.21 -7.60
C THR A 108 -2.48 -15.44 -7.44
N THR A 109 -3.07 -16.62 -7.32
CA THR A 109 -2.33 -17.88 -7.28
C THR A 109 -1.81 -18.31 -8.66
N ARG A 110 -2.24 -17.63 -9.74
CA ARG A 110 -1.77 -17.86 -11.12
C ARG A 110 -0.29 -17.52 -11.31
N ILE A 111 0.21 -16.54 -10.55
CA ILE A 111 1.63 -16.18 -10.54
C ILE A 111 2.28 -16.96 -9.41
N ALA A 112 3.17 -17.88 -9.73
CA ALA A 112 3.94 -18.61 -8.73
C ALA A 112 4.80 -17.63 -7.91
N GLY A 113 4.75 -17.76 -6.59
CA GLY A 113 5.67 -17.05 -5.71
C GLY A 113 7.04 -17.74 -5.67
N LYS A 114 8.06 -16.97 -5.33
CA LYS A 114 9.44 -17.43 -5.15
C LYS A 114 9.65 -17.93 -3.73
N SER A 115 10.43 -18.98 -3.52
CA SER A 115 10.74 -19.40 -2.14
C SER A 115 11.68 -18.40 -1.45
N LEU A 116 11.62 -18.26 -0.12
CA LEU A 116 12.57 -17.42 0.62
C LEU A 116 14.03 -17.85 0.38
N ARG A 117 14.24 -19.15 0.21
CA ARG A 117 15.55 -19.73 -0.07
C ARG A 117 16.09 -19.25 -1.41
N GLU A 118 15.28 -19.36 -2.45
CA GLU A 118 15.63 -18.92 -3.79
C GLU A 118 15.83 -17.40 -3.86
N PHE A 119 15.11 -16.63 -3.05
CA PHE A 119 15.38 -15.19 -2.89
C PHE A 119 16.78 -14.94 -2.31
N VAL A 120 17.14 -15.57 -1.19
CA VAL A 120 18.47 -15.43 -0.56
C VAL A 120 19.58 -15.87 -1.51
N TYR A 121 19.38 -16.98 -2.21
CA TYR A 121 20.33 -17.49 -3.19
C TYR A 121 20.66 -16.48 -4.30
N ASN A 122 19.67 -15.67 -4.71
CA ASN A 122 19.81 -14.74 -5.82
C ASN A 122 20.23 -13.31 -5.41
N ASN A 123 19.99 -12.91 -4.16
CA ASN A 123 20.12 -11.50 -3.74
C ASN A 123 21.03 -11.29 -2.52
N SER A 124 21.63 -12.34 -1.95
CA SER A 124 22.59 -12.19 -0.84
C SER A 124 23.93 -11.67 -1.35
N ASP A 125 24.56 -10.76 -0.62
CA ASP A 125 25.88 -10.20 -0.93
C ASP A 125 27.01 -11.25 -0.94
N ARG A 126 26.73 -12.46 -0.44
CA ARG A 126 27.63 -13.60 -0.55
C ARG A 126 27.67 -14.21 -1.95
N ASN A 127 26.79 -13.80 -2.87
CA ASN A 127 26.77 -14.24 -4.27
C ASN A 127 26.76 -15.78 -4.41
N TYR A 128 25.82 -16.45 -3.74
CA TYR A 128 25.71 -17.92 -3.74
C TYR A 128 25.51 -18.53 -5.15
N ASN A 129 24.99 -17.73 -6.08
CA ASN A 129 24.72 -18.09 -7.47
C ASN A 129 25.87 -17.76 -8.44
N ASP A 130 26.92 -17.07 -7.99
CA ASP A 130 28.10 -16.78 -8.80
C ASP A 130 29.16 -17.86 -8.59
N LYS A 131 29.52 -18.58 -9.67
CA LYS A 131 30.55 -19.63 -9.66
C LYS A 131 31.92 -19.13 -9.22
N ASN A 132 32.17 -17.82 -9.30
CA ASN A 132 33.42 -17.20 -8.89
C ASN A 132 33.43 -16.76 -7.43
N SER A 133 32.30 -16.85 -6.72
CA SER A 133 32.22 -16.52 -5.29
C SER A 133 32.76 -17.66 -4.42
N GLU A 134 33.45 -17.31 -3.34
CA GLU A 134 33.86 -18.27 -2.31
C GLU A 134 32.65 -18.96 -1.63
N SER A 135 31.48 -18.32 -1.64
CA SER A 135 30.25 -18.87 -1.08
C SER A 135 29.39 -19.61 -2.11
N PHE A 136 29.87 -19.80 -3.35
CA PHE A 136 29.11 -20.49 -4.39
C PHE A 136 28.61 -21.86 -3.91
N CYS A 137 27.32 -22.13 -4.11
CA CYS A 137 26.77 -23.48 -3.96
C CYS A 137 25.79 -23.78 -5.09
N PRO A 138 25.77 -25.01 -5.63
CA PRO A 138 24.79 -25.38 -6.64
C PRO A 138 23.38 -25.48 -6.02
N PRO A 139 22.30 -25.18 -6.77
CA PRO A 139 20.92 -25.22 -6.25
C PRO A 139 20.50 -26.57 -5.66
N GLU A 140 21.14 -27.67 -6.07
CA GLU A 140 20.87 -29.01 -5.53
C GLU A 140 21.56 -29.29 -4.19
N SER A 141 22.49 -28.43 -3.74
CA SER A 141 23.29 -28.63 -2.52
C SER A 141 23.52 -27.32 -1.78
N TYR A 142 22.43 -26.75 -1.25
CA TYR A 142 22.47 -25.54 -0.43
C TYR A 142 23.35 -25.71 0.82
N SER A 143 24.17 -24.71 1.10
CA SER A 143 25.01 -24.67 2.30
C SER A 143 24.19 -24.37 3.57
N ASP A 144 24.69 -24.81 4.73
CA ASP A 144 24.09 -24.50 6.03
C ASP A 144 24.01 -22.98 6.29
N ILE A 145 24.97 -22.22 5.74
CA ILE A 145 25.01 -20.76 5.86
C ILE A 145 23.80 -20.15 5.15
N LEU A 146 23.49 -20.60 3.94
CA LEU A 146 22.32 -20.15 3.21
C LEU A 146 21.02 -20.49 3.93
N LEU A 147 20.92 -21.69 4.53
CA LEU A 147 19.74 -22.09 5.33
C LEU A 147 19.56 -21.22 6.59
N ASN A 148 20.67 -20.78 7.19
CA ASN A 148 20.65 -19.86 8.33
C ASN A 148 20.23 -18.43 7.91
N GLU A 149 20.69 -17.94 6.76
CA GLU A 149 20.25 -16.66 6.19
C GLU A 149 18.76 -16.70 5.82
N GLU A 150 18.28 -17.79 5.23
CA GLU A 150 16.84 -18.02 4.98
C GLU A 150 16.03 -17.92 6.29
N SER A 151 16.51 -18.57 7.34
CA SER A 151 15.86 -18.55 8.67
C SER A 151 15.87 -17.16 9.31
N THR A 152 16.94 -16.39 9.09
CA THR A 152 17.06 -15.01 9.57
C THR A 152 16.11 -14.09 8.83
N LEU A 153 16.08 -14.16 7.50
CA LEU A 153 15.13 -13.42 6.65
C LEU A 153 13.70 -13.75 7.05
N ARG A 154 13.36 -15.02 7.26
CA ARG A 154 12.02 -15.45 7.69
C ARG A 154 11.60 -14.79 9.01
N LYS A 155 12.49 -14.75 10.01
CA LYS A 155 12.22 -14.08 11.30
C LYS A 155 12.06 -12.57 11.13
N SER A 156 12.92 -11.93 10.34
CA SER A 156 12.84 -10.49 10.07
C SER A 156 11.55 -10.12 9.35
N ARG A 157 11.20 -10.88 8.30
CA ARG A 157 9.96 -10.74 7.54
C ARG A 157 8.74 -10.92 8.44
N HIS A 158 8.72 -11.96 9.27
CA HIS A 158 7.63 -12.17 10.22
C HIS A 158 7.45 -10.99 11.19
N ARG A 159 8.54 -10.47 11.78
CA ARG A 159 8.49 -9.31 12.70
C ARG A 159 7.97 -8.04 12.02
N LEU A 160 8.31 -7.84 10.76
CA LEU A 160 7.85 -6.68 9.98
C LEU A 160 6.36 -6.81 9.65
N LEU A 161 5.97 -7.95 9.08
CA LEU A 161 4.61 -8.17 8.60
C LEU A 161 3.60 -8.30 9.73
N SER A 162 3.97 -8.90 10.88
CA SER A 162 3.07 -9.02 12.03
C SER A 162 2.68 -7.69 12.68
N ASN A 163 3.39 -6.61 12.36
CA ASN A 163 3.05 -5.26 12.79
C ASN A 163 2.11 -4.54 11.82
N ARG A 164 1.86 -5.07 10.62
CA ARG A 164 0.92 -4.51 9.64
C ARG A 164 -0.53 -4.78 10.09
N LEU A 165 -1.44 -3.86 9.77
CA LEU A 165 -2.87 -3.94 10.14
C LEU A 165 -3.58 -5.15 9.51
N VAL A 166 -3.11 -5.61 8.36
CA VAL A 166 -3.60 -6.80 7.67
C VAL A 166 -2.40 -7.71 7.44
N TYR A 167 -2.35 -8.81 8.19
CA TYR A 167 -1.29 -9.81 8.09
C TYR A 167 -1.95 -11.17 7.87
N ASN A 168 -1.56 -11.88 6.81
CA ASN A 168 -2.04 -13.23 6.52
C ASN A 168 -0.92 -14.26 6.74
N PRO A 169 -0.89 -14.97 7.88
CA PRO A 169 0.20 -15.87 8.23
C PRO A 169 0.36 -17.06 7.27
N SER A 170 -0.68 -17.48 6.54
CA SER A 170 -0.64 -18.74 5.78
C SER A 170 0.06 -18.62 4.42
N THR A 171 0.01 -17.45 3.78
CA THR A 171 0.51 -17.25 2.41
C THR A 171 1.86 -16.54 2.35
N GLU A 172 2.17 -15.69 3.34
CA GLU A 172 3.43 -14.93 3.39
C GLU A 172 4.62 -15.72 3.98
N TRP A 173 4.38 -16.95 4.46
CA TRP A 173 5.42 -17.81 5.07
C TRP A 173 6.14 -18.74 4.11
N SER A 174 5.44 -19.23 3.08
CA SER A 174 5.98 -20.26 2.17
C SER A 174 6.58 -19.67 0.90
N ALA A 175 6.06 -18.52 0.43
CA ALA A 175 6.53 -17.88 -0.79
C ALA A 175 6.48 -16.34 -0.70
N MET A 176 7.32 -15.69 -1.48
CA MET A 176 7.37 -14.26 -1.74
C MET A 176 6.72 -14.01 -3.10
N SER A 177 5.80 -13.05 -3.19
CA SER A 177 5.30 -12.65 -4.51
C SER A 177 6.44 -11.99 -5.31
N LYS A 178 6.49 -12.19 -6.63
CA LYS A 178 7.58 -11.67 -7.47
C LYS A 178 7.77 -10.16 -7.32
N ASP A 179 6.66 -9.43 -7.25
CA ASP A 179 6.67 -8.00 -7.02
C ASP A 179 7.27 -7.63 -5.64
N SER A 180 7.19 -8.50 -4.61
CA SER A 180 7.75 -8.25 -3.27
C SER A 180 9.27 -8.46 -3.19
N GLU A 181 9.88 -9.21 -4.11
CA GLU A 181 11.35 -9.36 -4.18
C GLU A 181 12.06 -8.01 -4.15
N TYR A 182 11.51 -7.05 -4.88
CA TYR A 182 12.08 -5.73 -4.95
C TYR A 182 12.03 -4.95 -3.63
N GLU A 183 10.94 -5.06 -2.88
CA GLU A 183 10.82 -4.47 -1.53
C GLU A 183 11.84 -5.10 -0.57
N TRP A 184 12.06 -6.42 -0.67
CA TRP A 184 13.01 -7.11 0.20
C TRP A 184 14.46 -6.82 -0.17
N SER A 185 14.76 -6.64 -1.46
CA SER A 185 16.11 -6.27 -1.93
C SER A 185 16.55 -4.89 -1.43
N LEU A 186 15.62 -3.98 -1.13
CA LEU A 186 15.94 -2.71 -0.48
C LEU A 186 16.64 -2.91 0.86
N TYR A 187 16.25 -3.93 1.63
CA TYR A 187 16.85 -4.19 2.93
C TYR A 187 18.30 -4.64 2.82
N THR A 188 18.66 -5.34 1.75
CA THR A 188 20.06 -5.66 1.43
C THR A 188 20.79 -4.40 0.96
N GLY A 189 20.19 -3.63 0.03
CA GLY A 189 20.78 -2.38 -0.46
C GLY A 189 21.01 -1.32 0.62
N LEU A 190 20.22 -1.33 1.69
CA LEU A 190 20.41 -0.44 2.84
C LEU A 190 21.71 -0.72 3.61
N GLU A 191 22.23 -1.95 3.61
CA GLU A 191 23.48 -2.29 4.32
C GLU A 191 24.72 -1.67 3.67
N VAL A 192 24.64 -1.34 2.38
CA VAL A 192 25.73 -0.72 1.60
C VAL A 192 25.62 0.81 1.48
N MET A 193 24.54 1.42 1.99
CA MET A 193 24.36 2.87 2.00
C MET A 193 25.30 3.59 2.98
N ASP A 194 25.44 4.91 2.85
CA ASP A 194 26.15 5.73 3.83
C ASP A 194 25.62 5.52 5.26
N THR A 195 26.53 5.43 6.25
CA THR A 195 26.19 5.08 7.64
C THR A 195 25.15 6.01 8.24
N ARG A 196 25.13 7.29 7.86
CA ARG A 196 24.12 8.26 8.30
C ARG A 196 22.72 7.91 7.81
N LEU A 197 22.60 7.41 6.57
CA LEU A 197 21.32 7.01 5.98
C LEU A 197 20.82 5.70 6.59
N GLN A 198 21.72 4.74 6.86
CA GLN A 198 21.40 3.52 7.61
C GLN A 198 20.82 3.85 8.99
N ASP A 199 21.50 4.76 9.71
CA ASP A 199 21.04 5.23 11.02
C ASP A 199 19.70 5.95 10.95
N THR A 200 19.49 6.75 9.90
CA THR A 200 18.23 7.46 9.65
C THR A 200 17.09 6.47 9.41
N PHE A 201 17.30 5.47 8.54
CA PHE A 201 16.33 4.41 8.28
C PHE A 201 15.96 3.65 9.56
N LYS A 202 16.97 3.26 10.35
CA LYS A 202 16.77 2.61 11.66
C LYS A 202 15.97 3.48 12.62
N ARG A 203 16.19 4.80 12.64
CA ARG A 203 15.45 5.74 13.51
C ARG A 203 14.00 5.85 13.09
N VAL A 204 13.72 6.05 11.79
CA VAL A 204 12.35 6.11 11.24
C VAL A 204 11.57 4.86 11.61
N LYS A 205 12.15 3.68 11.34
CA LYS A 205 11.52 2.38 11.62
C LYS A 205 11.21 2.15 13.10
N ASN A 206 12.00 2.73 14.01
CA ASN A 206 11.85 2.54 15.46
C ASN A 206 11.17 3.71 16.17
N LEU A 207 10.74 4.73 15.43
CA LEU A 207 10.22 5.98 15.98
C LEU A 207 8.99 5.73 16.86
N TYR A 208 8.01 4.98 16.34
CA TYR A 208 6.71 4.78 16.98
C TYR A 208 6.61 3.53 17.88
N ASN A 209 7.63 2.68 17.93
CA ASN A 209 7.56 1.35 18.56
C ASN A 209 7.12 1.38 20.03
N ASP A 210 7.70 2.27 20.85
CA ASP A 210 7.35 2.36 22.28
C ASP A 210 5.88 2.74 22.47
N ILE A 211 5.37 3.71 21.68
CA ILE A 211 3.97 4.14 21.73
C ILE A 211 3.04 3.01 21.30
N GLN A 212 3.34 2.34 20.17
CA GLN A 212 2.51 1.26 19.66
C GLN A 212 2.44 0.07 20.64
N ASN A 213 3.57 -0.31 21.25
CA ASN A 213 3.61 -1.40 22.23
C ASN A 213 2.75 -1.09 23.44
N VAL A 214 2.84 0.13 23.95
CA VAL A 214 2.07 0.61 25.09
C VAL A 214 0.57 0.62 24.79
N LEU A 215 0.18 0.98 23.58
CA LEU A 215 -1.23 1.09 23.19
C LEU A 215 -1.87 -0.23 22.73
N LYS A 216 -1.07 -1.24 22.37
CA LYS A 216 -1.53 -2.59 22.02
C LYS A 216 -1.84 -3.45 23.24
N ASP A 217 -1.32 -3.10 24.42
CA ASP A 217 -1.55 -3.86 25.64
C ASP A 217 -3.02 -3.68 26.10
N GLU A 218 -3.82 -4.75 26.07
CA GLU A 218 -5.22 -4.69 26.53
C GLU A 218 -5.35 -4.48 28.04
N LYS A 219 -4.28 -4.76 28.82
CA LYS A 219 -4.22 -4.51 30.27
C LYS A 219 -3.98 -3.04 30.60
N TYR A 220 -3.87 -2.19 29.58
CA TYR A 220 -3.48 -0.79 29.65
C TYR A 220 -4.56 0.18 30.14
N LYS A 221 -5.74 -0.29 30.57
CA LYS A 221 -6.79 0.60 31.10
C LYS A 221 -6.33 1.29 32.40
N GLY A 222 -5.59 2.40 32.27
CA GLY A 222 -5.32 3.36 33.35
C GLY A 222 -3.86 3.70 33.69
N ASN A 223 -2.84 3.07 33.09
CA ASN A 223 -1.44 3.39 33.46
C ASN A 223 -0.88 4.57 32.65
N LEU A 224 -1.30 5.78 33.03
CA LEU A 224 -0.85 7.03 32.39
C LEU A 224 0.67 7.24 32.46
N GLU A 225 1.32 6.75 33.51
CA GLU A 225 2.76 6.89 33.70
C GLU A 225 3.55 6.21 32.57
N ASN A 226 3.09 5.04 32.12
CA ASN A 226 3.68 4.34 30.99
C ASN A 226 3.48 5.10 29.66
N VAL A 227 2.37 5.83 29.48
CA VAL A 227 2.13 6.64 28.27
C VAL A 227 3.15 7.74 28.24
N TYR A 228 3.29 8.46 29.36
CA TYR A 228 4.24 9.56 29.47
C TYR A 228 5.68 9.09 29.28
N LYS A 229 6.07 7.93 29.84
CA LYS A 229 7.39 7.33 29.61
C LYS A 229 7.61 7.00 28.13
N ALA A 230 6.63 6.40 27.45
CA ALA A 230 6.72 6.10 26.03
C ALA A 230 6.75 7.36 25.16
N TYR A 231 5.94 8.37 25.49
CA TYR A 231 5.96 9.68 24.82
C TYR A 231 7.31 10.38 24.98
N LYS A 232 7.89 10.40 26.19
CA LYS A 232 9.22 10.96 26.42
C LYS A 232 10.30 10.27 25.59
N ARG A 233 10.23 8.94 25.44
CA ARG A 233 11.13 8.17 24.57
C ARG A 233 10.90 8.52 23.09
N PHE A 234 9.65 8.61 22.66
CA PHE A 234 9.28 9.04 21.31
C PHE A 234 9.87 10.43 21.01
N SER A 235 9.63 11.44 21.85
CA SER A 235 10.15 12.79 21.66
C SER A 235 11.67 12.83 21.60
N SER A 236 12.35 12.06 22.46
CA SER A 236 13.82 11.95 22.43
C SER A 236 14.35 11.28 21.16
N LYS A 237 13.61 10.33 20.57
CA LYS A 237 13.94 9.73 19.28
C LYS A 237 13.70 10.73 18.13
N LEU A 238 12.57 11.43 18.16
CA LEU A 238 12.16 12.41 17.16
C LEU A 238 13.18 13.56 17.04
N GLN A 239 13.65 14.11 18.15
CA GLN A 239 14.68 15.16 18.18
C GLN A 239 16.01 14.76 17.51
N LYS A 240 16.28 13.46 17.41
CA LYS A 240 17.50 12.94 16.76
C LYS A 240 17.29 12.64 15.28
N LEU A 241 16.08 12.81 14.75
CA LEU A 241 15.76 12.59 13.34
C LEU A 241 15.81 13.93 12.60
N LYS A 242 16.81 14.07 11.74
CA LYS A 242 16.97 15.24 10.89
C LYS A 242 16.19 15.10 9.60
N TYR A 243 15.46 16.15 9.23
CA TYR A 243 14.67 16.22 8.00
C TYR A 243 15.55 16.13 6.75
N GLU A 244 16.71 16.80 6.74
CA GLU A 244 17.70 16.70 5.66
C GLU A 244 18.09 15.24 5.36
N ASN A 245 18.45 14.48 6.40
CA ASN A 245 18.85 13.08 6.26
C ASN A 245 17.66 12.19 5.88
N TYR A 246 16.46 12.51 6.38
CA TYR A 246 15.24 11.81 6.00
C TYR A 246 14.98 11.97 4.50
N LEU A 247 14.99 13.21 3.98
CA LEU A 247 14.78 13.46 2.56
C LEU A 247 15.86 12.82 1.69
N GLU A 248 17.12 12.87 2.11
CA GLU A 248 18.20 12.23 1.38
C GLU A 248 18.02 10.72 1.33
N LEU A 249 17.64 10.07 2.44
CA LEU A 249 17.27 8.66 2.45
C LEU A 249 16.11 8.37 1.48
N GLN A 250 15.05 9.20 1.50
CA GLN A 250 13.92 9.02 0.59
C GLN A 250 14.32 9.20 -0.88
N LYS A 251 15.23 10.13 -1.17
CA LYS A 251 15.79 10.38 -2.49
C LYS A 251 16.59 9.19 -3.01
N GLU A 252 17.48 8.64 -2.17
CA GLU A 252 18.26 7.43 -2.51
C GLU A 252 17.33 6.25 -2.83
N ILE A 253 16.31 6.02 -2.00
CA ILE A 253 15.32 4.96 -2.25
C ILE A 253 14.54 5.23 -3.54
N LEU A 254 14.10 6.47 -3.79
CA LEU A 254 13.28 6.78 -4.95
C LEU A 254 14.07 6.62 -6.26
N PHE A 255 15.26 7.20 -6.35
CA PHE A 255 16.00 7.26 -7.61
C PHE A 255 16.89 6.06 -7.87
N HIS A 256 17.56 5.51 -6.85
CA HIS A 256 18.53 4.42 -7.02
C HIS A 256 17.97 3.04 -6.71
N HIS A 257 16.83 3.00 -6.01
CA HIS A 257 16.02 1.81 -5.94
C HIS A 257 14.90 1.98 -6.98
N ILE A 258 13.79 2.61 -6.62
CA ILE A 258 12.52 2.47 -7.34
C ILE A 258 12.58 2.81 -8.85
N CYS A 259 13.22 3.91 -9.23
CA CYS A 259 13.27 4.35 -10.62
C CYS A 259 14.12 3.46 -11.53
N ASP A 260 15.08 2.71 -10.98
CA ASP A 260 15.94 1.80 -11.76
C ASP A 260 15.22 0.48 -12.12
N ASN A 261 14.00 0.25 -11.61
CA ASN A 261 13.19 -0.93 -11.92
C ASN A 261 11.98 -0.58 -12.81
N ASP A 262 12.22 -0.58 -14.12
CA ASP A 262 11.17 -0.33 -15.12
C ASP A 262 10.03 -1.35 -15.09
N THR A 263 10.29 -2.59 -14.66
CA THR A 263 9.29 -3.66 -14.70
C THR A 263 8.20 -3.47 -13.65
N TYR A 264 8.60 -3.12 -12.42
CA TYR A 264 7.68 -3.00 -11.28
C TYR A 264 7.56 -1.56 -10.74
N PHE A 265 8.02 -0.56 -11.51
CA PHE A 265 8.06 0.86 -11.15
C PHE A 265 6.81 1.33 -10.40
N GLY A 266 5.62 1.14 -10.97
CA GLY A 266 4.38 1.62 -10.35
C GLY A 266 4.02 0.93 -9.05
N ILE A 267 4.19 -0.40 -8.98
CA ILE A 267 3.95 -1.14 -7.73
C ILE A 267 4.91 -0.67 -6.63
N ASN A 268 6.16 -0.39 -6.99
CA ASN A 268 7.19 0.07 -6.07
C ASN A 268 6.89 1.50 -5.56
N ILE A 269 6.49 2.43 -6.44
CA ILE A 269 6.01 3.76 -6.04
C ILE A 269 4.81 3.66 -5.10
N TYR A 270 3.84 2.81 -5.40
CA TYR A 270 2.67 2.61 -4.55
C TYR A 270 3.03 2.15 -3.14
N ARG A 271 3.94 1.17 -3.01
CA ARG A 271 4.41 0.72 -1.70
C ARG A 271 5.19 1.79 -0.97
N PHE A 272 6.08 2.47 -1.69
CA PHE A 272 6.89 3.54 -1.15
C PHE A 272 6.03 4.67 -0.58
N GLU A 273 5.02 5.14 -1.32
CA GLU A 273 4.09 6.17 -0.84
C GLU A 273 3.17 5.65 0.27
N LYS A 274 2.77 4.38 0.23
CA LYS A 274 1.99 3.77 1.32
C LYS A 274 2.76 3.73 2.64
N GLU A 275 4.08 3.55 2.61
CA GLU A 275 4.92 3.47 3.82
C GLU A 275 5.52 4.83 4.23
N SER A 276 6.07 5.59 3.30
CA SER A 276 6.80 6.84 3.56
C SER A 276 5.96 8.10 3.41
N LYS A 277 4.98 8.09 2.49
CA LYS A 277 4.20 9.26 2.03
C LYS A 277 5.08 10.45 1.65
N LEU A 278 6.23 10.20 1.00
CA LEU A 278 7.22 11.22 0.68
C LEU A 278 6.58 12.48 0.08
N TYR A 279 5.81 12.33 -1.00
CA TYR A 279 5.26 13.47 -1.72
C TYR A 279 4.27 14.28 -0.89
N ILE A 280 3.38 13.58 -0.16
CA ILE A 280 2.41 14.22 0.72
C ILE A 280 3.13 14.96 1.85
N MET A 281 4.14 14.33 2.48
CA MET A 281 4.89 14.91 3.59
C MET A 281 5.64 16.18 3.18
N ILE A 282 6.32 16.18 2.02
CA ILE A 282 6.98 17.38 1.49
C ILE A 282 5.98 18.52 1.32
N ASN A 283 4.80 18.22 0.75
CA ASN A 283 3.78 19.25 0.52
C ASN A 283 3.13 19.74 1.81
N GLU A 284 2.89 18.88 2.79
CA GLU A 284 2.38 19.29 4.10
C GLU A 284 3.36 20.25 4.79
N ILE A 285 4.66 19.95 4.76
CA ILE A 285 5.70 20.84 5.30
C ILE A 285 5.68 22.19 4.59
N LYS A 286 5.59 22.20 3.26
CA LYS A 286 5.50 23.45 2.48
C LYS A 286 4.26 24.26 2.83
N CYS A 287 3.12 23.61 3.00
CA CYS A 287 1.88 24.28 3.43
C CYS A 287 2.03 24.89 4.83
N LEU A 288 2.66 24.18 5.78
CA LEU A 288 2.91 24.68 7.13
C LEU A 288 3.82 25.92 7.11
N LEU A 289 4.92 25.87 6.34
CA LEU A 289 5.83 27.00 6.16
C LEU A 289 5.17 28.24 5.53
N GLN A 290 4.05 28.07 4.82
CA GLN A 290 3.29 29.15 4.19
C GLN A 290 2.18 29.73 5.08
N CYS A 291 1.91 29.11 6.24
CA CYS A 291 0.88 29.56 7.16
C CYS A 291 1.26 30.93 7.75
N LYS A 292 0.30 31.85 7.77
CA LYS A 292 0.49 33.21 8.27
C LYS A 292 0.05 33.40 9.72
N ASN A 293 -0.70 32.43 10.25
CA ASN A 293 -1.28 32.47 11.58
C ASN A 293 -1.56 31.05 12.11
N GLU A 294 -1.80 30.95 13.41
CA GLU A 294 -2.06 29.70 14.11
C GLU A 294 -3.32 28.97 13.60
N ALA A 295 -4.35 29.69 13.13
CA ALA A 295 -5.60 29.08 12.67
C ALA A 295 -5.43 28.38 11.31
N GLU A 296 -4.65 28.97 10.40
CA GLU A 296 -4.24 28.33 9.15
C GLU A 296 -3.43 27.06 9.43
N GLU A 297 -2.48 27.16 10.36
CA GLU A 297 -1.64 26.05 10.75
C GLU A 297 -2.44 24.91 11.40
N GLU A 298 -3.32 25.20 12.35
CA GLU A 298 -4.20 24.22 12.99
C GLU A 298 -5.08 23.51 11.95
N ASN A 299 -5.56 24.25 10.94
CA ASN A 299 -6.35 23.68 9.86
C ASN A 299 -5.53 22.72 8.98
N VAL A 300 -4.28 23.08 8.61
CA VAL A 300 -3.37 22.17 7.88
C VAL A 300 -3.16 20.89 8.69
N LEU A 301 -2.75 21.02 9.95
CA LEU A 301 -2.50 19.90 10.84
C LEU A 301 -3.74 19.01 10.99
N LYS A 302 -4.93 19.59 11.24
CA LYS A 302 -6.17 18.84 11.35
C LYS A 302 -6.46 18.02 10.09
N LYS A 303 -6.27 18.60 8.89
CA LYS A 303 -6.49 17.91 7.62
C LYS A 303 -5.47 16.79 7.40
N SER A 304 -4.20 17.02 7.69
CA SER A 304 -3.14 16.00 7.63
C SER A 304 -3.49 14.75 8.44
N ILE A 305 -4.04 14.95 9.64
CA ILE A 305 -4.47 13.84 10.49
C ILE A 305 -5.69 13.10 9.92
N LEU A 306 -6.68 13.84 9.38
CA LEU A 306 -7.84 13.21 8.77
C LEU A 306 -7.42 12.34 7.58
N LEU A 307 -6.52 12.87 6.75
CA LEU A 307 -6.05 12.26 5.51
C LEU A 307 -4.87 11.30 5.69
N GLU A 308 -4.45 11.01 6.93
CA GLU A 308 -3.27 10.21 7.23
C GLU A 308 -3.26 8.87 6.46
N ARG A 309 -4.40 8.24 6.20
CA ARG A 309 -4.45 6.94 5.53
C ARG A 309 -4.49 7.01 3.99
N ILE A 310 -4.62 8.21 3.41
CA ILE A 310 -4.62 8.43 1.97
C ILE A 310 -3.17 8.58 1.50
N HIS A 311 -2.75 7.72 0.58
CA HIS A 311 -1.39 7.66 0.05
C HIS A 311 -1.33 7.90 -1.47
N PHE A 312 -2.46 8.26 -2.08
CA PHE A 312 -2.53 8.72 -3.46
C PHE A 312 -2.55 10.25 -3.46
N PRO A 313 -1.47 10.93 -3.88
CA PRO A 313 -1.35 12.39 -3.79
C PRO A 313 -2.51 13.17 -4.42
N LYS A 314 -3.02 12.72 -5.57
CA LYS A 314 -4.14 13.41 -6.24
C LYS A 314 -5.46 13.24 -5.48
N VAL A 315 -5.75 12.04 -4.98
CA VAL A 315 -6.91 11.80 -4.09
C VAL A 315 -6.76 12.57 -2.78
N TYR A 316 -5.54 12.64 -2.23
CA TYR A 316 -5.23 13.43 -1.04
C TYR A 316 -5.58 14.89 -1.29
N ASN A 317 -5.08 15.49 -2.39
CA ASN A 317 -5.33 16.89 -2.73
C ASN A 317 -6.82 17.18 -2.98
N ASP A 318 -7.51 16.29 -3.70
CA ASP A 318 -8.95 16.38 -3.91
C ASP A 318 -9.68 16.45 -2.58
N PHE A 319 -9.43 15.51 -1.66
CA PHE A 319 -10.07 15.50 -0.35
C PHE A 319 -9.65 16.69 0.51
N TYR A 320 -8.38 17.10 0.46
CA TYR A 320 -7.87 18.24 1.20
C TYR A 320 -8.62 19.53 0.85
N SER A 321 -9.09 19.67 -0.40
CA SER A 321 -9.86 20.83 -0.86
C SER A 321 -11.32 20.87 -0.35
N LEU A 322 -11.84 19.76 0.17
CA LEU A 322 -13.24 19.66 0.58
C LEU A 322 -13.49 20.24 1.97
N SER A 323 -14.72 20.68 2.21
CA SER A 323 -15.22 21.03 3.54
C SER A 323 -15.67 19.80 4.34
N ASN A 324 -16.22 18.78 3.68
CA ASN A 324 -16.70 17.53 4.30
C ASN A 324 -15.73 16.36 4.07
N ILE A 325 -14.50 16.52 4.56
CA ILE A 325 -13.41 15.57 4.40
C ILE A 325 -13.75 14.22 5.05
N GLU A 326 -14.26 14.24 6.29
CA GLU A 326 -14.50 13.03 7.10
C GLU A 326 -15.46 12.06 6.42
N TYR A 327 -16.56 12.56 5.84
CA TYR A 327 -17.53 11.74 5.11
C TYR A 327 -16.90 11.02 3.91
N CYS A 328 -16.08 11.74 3.13
CA CYS A 328 -15.44 11.20 1.93
C CYS A 328 -14.39 10.16 2.30
N ILE A 329 -13.56 10.43 3.32
CA ILE A 329 -12.55 9.49 3.81
C ILE A 329 -13.18 8.20 4.33
N ASN A 330 -14.20 8.33 5.18
CA ASN A 330 -14.88 7.16 5.74
C ASN A 330 -15.50 6.31 4.64
N SER A 331 -16.02 6.93 3.58
CA SER A 331 -16.61 6.21 2.44
C SER A 331 -15.56 5.59 1.52
N PHE A 332 -14.42 6.25 1.32
CA PHE A 332 -13.39 5.85 0.35
C PHE A 332 -12.80 4.46 0.62
N PHE A 333 -12.42 4.14 1.87
CA PHE A 333 -11.78 2.86 2.15
C PHE A 333 -12.72 1.68 1.93
N TYR A 334 -13.97 1.78 2.38
CA TYR A 334 -14.97 0.76 2.08
C TYR A 334 -15.21 0.66 0.59
N PHE A 335 -15.39 1.80 -0.10
CA PHE A 335 -15.61 1.84 -1.54
C PHE A 335 -14.48 1.15 -2.33
N GLN A 336 -13.23 1.46 -1.99
CA GLN A 336 -12.04 0.86 -2.60
C GLN A 336 -12.00 -0.65 -2.37
N ASP A 337 -12.26 -1.14 -1.15
CA ASP A 337 -12.31 -2.58 -0.85
C ASP A 337 -13.38 -3.30 -1.69
N PHE A 338 -14.58 -2.73 -1.80
CA PHE A 338 -15.65 -3.28 -2.62
C PHE A 338 -15.23 -3.39 -4.09
N ILE A 339 -14.63 -2.34 -4.65
CA ILE A 339 -14.17 -2.35 -6.05
C ILE A 339 -13.04 -3.36 -6.24
N VAL A 340 -11.99 -3.29 -5.42
CA VAL A 340 -10.80 -4.13 -5.59
C VAL A 340 -11.17 -5.61 -5.53
N ILE A 341 -11.95 -6.04 -4.53
CA ILE A 341 -12.41 -7.42 -4.39
C ILE A 341 -13.25 -7.83 -5.60
N SER A 342 -14.25 -7.01 -5.96
CA SER A 342 -15.19 -7.32 -7.05
C SER A 342 -14.47 -7.43 -8.40
N ALA A 343 -13.58 -6.48 -8.68
CA ALA A 343 -12.81 -6.43 -9.91
C ALA A 343 -11.80 -7.58 -9.98
N CYS A 344 -11.12 -7.92 -8.88
CA CYS A 344 -10.23 -9.09 -8.87
C CYS A 344 -10.97 -10.39 -9.21
N LEU A 345 -12.15 -10.61 -8.62
CA LEU A 345 -12.95 -11.82 -8.88
C LEU A 345 -13.42 -11.92 -10.34
N ILE A 346 -13.86 -10.81 -10.93
CA ILE A 346 -14.29 -10.78 -12.33
C ILE A 346 -13.08 -10.89 -13.28
N ILE A 347 -11.99 -10.17 -13.02
CA ILE A 347 -10.78 -10.23 -13.83
C ILE A 347 -10.19 -11.65 -13.83
N ASP A 348 -10.21 -12.37 -12.71
CA ASP A 348 -9.76 -13.77 -12.67
C ASP A 348 -10.51 -14.66 -13.67
N GLU A 349 -11.84 -14.52 -13.73
CA GLU A 349 -12.66 -15.25 -14.68
C GLU A 349 -12.35 -14.88 -16.13
N LEU A 350 -12.10 -13.61 -16.40
CA LEU A 350 -11.77 -13.14 -17.74
C LEU A 350 -10.37 -13.59 -18.18
N VAL A 351 -9.40 -13.63 -17.26
CA VAL A 351 -8.07 -14.22 -17.50
C VAL A 351 -8.21 -15.72 -17.79
N GLU A 352 -9.00 -16.45 -17.00
CA GLU A 352 -9.26 -17.87 -17.20
C GLU A 352 -9.88 -18.19 -18.56
N LYS A 353 -10.81 -17.34 -19.01
CA LYS A 353 -11.48 -17.46 -20.30
C LYS A 353 -10.64 -16.93 -21.48
N GLY A 354 -9.45 -16.39 -21.20
CA GLY A 354 -8.50 -15.95 -22.23
C GLY A 354 -8.78 -14.57 -22.84
N TYR A 355 -9.70 -13.76 -22.28
CA TYR A 355 -9.98 -12.40 -22.79
C TYR A 355 -8.75 -11.49 -22.76
N PHE A 356 -7.87 -11.69 -21.77
CA PHE A 356 -6.63 -10.93 -21.64
C PHE A 356 -5.41 -11.58 -22.31
N LYS A 357 -5.60 -12.59 -23.16
CA LYS A 357 -4.50 -13.33 -23.83
C LYS A 357 -3.49 -13.93 -22.84
N GLN A 358 -2.43 -14.56 -23.36
CA GLN A 358 -1.39 -15.19 -22.53
C GLN A 358 -0.44 -14.17 -21.87
N ASN A 359 -0.29 -12.99 -22.45
CA ASN A 359 0.58 -11.91 -21.95
C ASN A 359 -0.10 -11.00 -20.91
N TRP A 360 -1.20 -11.45 -20.28
CA TRP A 360 -2.01 -10.64 -19.37
C TRP A 360 -1.19 -10.06 -18.20
N GLU A 361 -0.21 -10.81 -17.68
CA GLU A 361 0.65 -10.35 -16.56
C GLU A 361 1.44 -9.12 -16.99
N GLN A 362 2.12 -9.18 -18.13
CA GLN A 362 2.87 -8.05 -18.69
C GLN A 362 1.95 -6.88 -19.07
N PHE A 363 0.77 -7.17 -19.61
CA PHE A 363 -0.21 -6.14 -19.94
C PHE A 363 -0.66 -5.36 -18.69
N PHE A 364 -0.96 -6.05 -17.58
CA PHE A 364 -1.33 -5.39 -16.32
C PHE A 364 -0.15 -4.61 -15.72
N LEU A 365 1.07 -5.15 -15.75
CA LEU A 365 2.27 -4.43 -15.29
C LEU A 365 2.50 -3.15 -16.09
N ASN A 366 2.45 -3.22 -17.42
CA ASN A 366 2.60 -2.05 -18.28
C ASN A 366 1.51 -1.01 -18.00
N THR A 367 0.27 -1.45 -17.83
CA THR A 367 -0.85 -0.55 -17.51
C THR A 367 -0.61 0.18 -16.18
N ILE A 368 -0.15 -0.53 -15.15
CA ILE A 368 0.21 0.08 -13.85
C ILE A 368 1.31 1.13 -14.03
N ASN A 369 2.39 0.78 -14.75
CA ASN A 369 3.52 1.68 -14.95
C ASN A 369 3.11 2.94 -15.74
N GLU A 370 2.30 2.79 -16.80
CA GLU A 370 1.74 3.92 -17.57
C GLU A 370 0.88 4.86 -16.69
N MET A 371 0.08 4.30 -15.78
CA MET A 371 -0.77 5.07 -14.85
C MET A 371 0.02 5.72 -13.70
N THR A 372 1.28 5.36 -13.47
CA THR A 372 1.97 5.73 -12.21
C THR A 372 2.08 7.24 -12.04
N LYS A 373 2.46 7.97 -13.10
CA LYS A 373 2.54 9.44 -13.04
C LYS A 373 1.17 10.10 -12.93
N SER A 374 0.14 9.51 -13.54
CA SER A 374 -1.24 10.05 -13.46
C SER A 374 -1.88 9.80 -12.09
N VAL A 375 -1.50 8.74 -11.39
CA VAL A 375 -2.05 8.39 -10.06
C VAL A 375 -1.23 9.02 -8.92
N PHE A 376 0.09 9.09 -9.09
CA PHE A 376 1.03 9.66 -8.12
C PHE A 376 1.60 11.00 -8.63
N TYR A 377 2.82 10.96 -9.15
CA TYR A 377 3.61 12.11 -9.60
C TYR A 377 4.75 11.64 -10.51
N ASP A 378 5.40 12.57 -11.22
CA ASP A 378 6.70 12.31 -11.83
C ASP A 378 7.80 12.46 -10.75
N PRO A 379 8.63 11.42 -10.50
CA PRO A 379 9.72 11.51 -9.51
C PRO A 379 10.64 12.72 -9.72
N ASN A 380 10.84 13.15 -10.97
CA ASN A 380 11.73 14.28 -11.30
C ASN A 380 11.12 15.64 -10.96
N GLU A 381 9.81 15.72 -10.72
CA GLU A 381 9.12 16.95 -10.35
C GLU A 381 9.11 17.20 -8.84
N ILE A 382 9.63 16.26 -8.03
CA ILE A 382 9.70 16.44 -6.58
C ILE A 382 10.79 17.46 -6.23
N ASP A 383 10.38 18.50 -5.52
CA ASP A 383 11.29 19.49 -4.96
C ASP A 383 11.70 19.10 -3.53
N PHE A 384 12.95 18.63 -3.41
CA PHE A 384 13.62 18.21 -2.18
C PHE A 384 14.34 19.36 -1.44
N THR A 385 14.03 20.62 -1.74
CA THR A 385 14.66 21.75 -1.04
C THR A 385 14.36 21.72 0.46
N VAL A 386 15.38 22.08 1.26
CA VAL A 386 15.31 22.15 2.71
C VAL A 386 15.59 23.58 3.15
N SER A 387 14.75 24.10 4.05
CA SER A 387 15.01 25.35 4.77
C SER A 387 15.31 25.06 6.25
N SER A 388 15.85 26.05 6.97
CA SER A 388 16.07 25.94 8.43
C SER A 388 14.78 25.59 9.18
N ASP A 389 13.66 26.14 8.71
CA ASP A 389 12.38 26.08 9.40
C ASP A 389 11.64 24.76 9.09
N SER A 390 12.01 24.09 7.98
CA SER A 390 11.46 22.79 7.58
C SER A 390 11.64 21.70 8.64
N GLN A 391 12.71 21.79 9.46
CA GLN A 391 12.95 20.83 10.54
C GLN A 391 11.89 20.89 11.64
N GLU A 392 11.43 22.09 11.99
CA GLU A 392 10.40 22.26 13.03
C GLU A 392 9.06 21.69 12.55
N GLU A 393 8.65 22.03 11.33
CA GLU A 393 7.40 21.53 10.74
C GLU A 393 7.38 20.02 10.55
N PHE A 394 8.52 19.44 10.12
CA PHE A 394 8.68 18.00 10.04
C PHE A 394 8.47 17.31 11.40
N MET A 395 9.08 17.84 12.47
CA MET A 395 8.86 17.31 13.82
C MET A 395 7.40 17.49 14.27
N LYS A 396 6.77 18.62 13.93
CA LYS A 396 5.38 18.90 14.25
C LYS A 396 4.46 17.84 13.65
N LEU A 397 4.58 17.59 12.34
CA LEU A 397 3.81 16.56 11.62
C LEU A 397 4.01 15.15 12.20
N LEU A 398 5.26 14.72 12.41
CA LEU A 398 5.54 13.37 12.93
C LEU A 398 5.01 13.15 14.35
N SER A 399 4.94 14.21 15.17
CA SER A 399 4.41 14.16 16.54
C SER A 399 2.88 14.11 16.61
N LEU A 400 2.22 14.56 15.55
CA LEU A 400 0.79 14.86 15.54
C LEU A 400 -0.08 13.60 15.70
N SER A 401 0.25 12.54 14.96
CA SER A 401 -0.45 11.25 15.03
C SER A 401 -0.34 10.62 16.41
N VAL A 402 0.83 10.72 17.06
CA VAL A 402 1.04 10.22 18.43
C VAL A 402 0.22 10.98 19.44
N ARG A 403 0.20 12.32 19.37
CA ARG A 403 -0.59 13.16 20.29
C ARG A 403 -2.08 12.87 20.17
N ARG A 404 -2.62 12.80 18.95
CA ARG A 404 -4.02 12.43 18.72
C ARG A 404 -4.32 11.04 19.27
N LEU A 405 -3.47 10.07 18.98
CA LEU A 405 -3.68 8.69 19.40
C LEU A 405 -3.69 8.57 20.93
N ILE A 406 -2.80 9.28 21.62
CA ILE A 406 -2.79 9.37 23.09
C ILE A 406 -4.07 10.03 23.60
N PHE A 407 -4.49 11.16 23.02
CA PHE A 407 -5.73 11.84 23.40
C PHE A 407 -6.95 10.94 23.22
N GLN A 408 -7.08 10.24 22.08
CA GLN A 408 -8.19 9.32 21.82
C GLN A 408 -8.25 8.15 22.82
N LYS A 409 -7.09 7.69 23.30
CA LYS A 409 -7.00 6.52 24.20
C LYS A 409 -7.08 6.89 25.67
N THR A 410 -6.72 8.12 26.05
CA THR A 410 -6.58 8.54 27.45
C THR A 410 -7.41 9.76 27.85
N GLY A 411 -7.90 10.53 26.88
CA GLY A 411 -8.52 11.85 27.10
C GLY A 411 -7.53 12.97 27.40
N ILE A 412 -6.21 12.71 27.37
CA ILE A 412 -5.18 13.68 27.75
C ILE A 412 -4.63 14.40 26.53
N LEU A 413 -4.66 15.74 26.58
CA LEU A 413 -4.01 16.59 25.59
C LEU A 413 -2.56 16.83 26.02
N ILE A 414 -1.60 16.25 25.29
CA ILE A 414 -0.18 16.56 25.49
C ILE A 414 0.15 17.84 24.73
N LYS A 415 0.41 18.92 25.48
CA LYS A 415 0.84 20.21 24.91
C LYS A 415 2.26 20.12 24.33
N GLN A 416 2.51 21.02 23.39
CA GLN A 416 3.72 21.05 22.56
C GLN A 416 4.98 21.34 23.35
#